data_AF-A0A432FAH6-F1
#
_entry.id   AF-A0A432FAH6-F1
#
_cell.length_a   1.000
_cell.length_b   1.000
_cell.length_c   1.000
_cell.angle_alpha   90.00
_cell.angle_beta   90.00
_cell.angle_gamma   90.00
#
_symmetry.space_group_name_H-M   'P 1'
#
loop_
_entity.id
_entity.type
_entity.pdbx_description
1 polymer ?
#
loop_
_entity_poly.entity_id
_entity_poly.type
_entity_poly.pdbx_seq_one_letter_code
_entity_poly.pdbx_strand_id
1 'polypeptide(L)'
;MSLKENQEKDSNIQNFLIKIYELSNNNANFFISRLSNLTKIYWGLSSAILSGKFYLYFQLFREKYDINLFIFIIISNFIVDFFSYLVYKNFRTILSREYRSFIENIVQMAKIEAFFNIPDLKISSKSYWNNESLIPLRYLKDRVNSKSSEEFINKNMKEGAIKDYINIISSFPKLIFTIDILITFFISTYFLLFKNRNY
;
A
#
# COMPACT_ATOMS: atom_id res chain seq x y z
N MET A 1 -52.29 -10.47 -8.44
CA MET A 1 -51.03 -9.98 -9.04
C MET A 1 -50.87 -10.65 -10.38
N SER A 2 -50.85 -9.88 -11.46
CA SER A 2 -50.81 -10.42 -12.82
C SER A 2 -49.40 -10.86 -13.21
N LEU A 3 -49.27 -11.85 -14.10
CA LEU A 3 -47.96 -12.31 -14.63
C LEU A 3 -47.11 -11.15 -15.19
N LYS A 4 -47.74 -10.10 -15.72
CA LYS A 4 -47.07 -8.89 -16.22
C LYS A 4 -46.48 -8.04 -15.10
N GLU A 5 -47.18 -7.86 -13.98
CA GLU A 5 -46.66 -7.12 -12.82
C GLU A 5 -45.43 -7.79 -12.21
N ASN A 6 -45.39 -9.13 -12.18
CA ASN A 6 -44.23 -9.86 -11.70
C ASN A 6 -43.03 -9.73 -12.66
N GLN A 7 -43.26 -9.81 -13.97
CA GLN A 7 -42.21 -9.63 -14.98
C GLN A 7 -41.62 -8.22 -14.98
N GLU A 8 -42.45 -7.19 -14.81
CA GLU A 8 -42.00 -5.80 -14.74
C GLU A 8 -41.20 -5.51 -13.45
N LYS A 9 -41.63 -6.11 -12.33
CA LYS A 9 -40.91 -6.03 -11.05
C LYS A 9 -39.54 -6.71 -11.12
N ASP A 10 -39.46 -7.88 -11.75
CA ASP A 10 -38.20 -8.62 -11.91
C ASP A 10 -37.23 -7.87 -12.82
N SER A 11 -37.72 -7.26 -13.91
CA SER A 11 -36.92 -6.39 -14.81
C SER A 11 -36.34 -5.18 -14.06
N ASN A 12 -37.14 -4.50 -13.23
CA ASN A 12 -36.68 -3.37 -12.44
C ASN A 12 -35.62 -3.75 -11.40
N ILE A 13 -35.76 -4.92 -10.76
CA ILE A 13 -34.76 -5.45 -9.83
C ILE A 13 -33.45 -5.76 -10.55
N GLN A 14 -33.51 -6.39 -11.73
CA GLN A 14 -32.32 -6.70 -12.52
C GLN A 14 -31.57 -5.43 -12.94
N ASN A 15 -32.27 -4.41 -13.45
CA ASN A 15 -31.67 -3.13 -13.83
C ASN A 15 -31.02 -2.43 -12.63
N PHE A 16 -31.64 -2.49 -11.46
CA PHE A 16 -31.08 -1.96 -10.22
C PHE A 16 -29.79 -2.69 -9.82
N LEU A 17 -29.78 -4.04 -9.87
CA LEU A 17 -28.61 -4.84 -9.54
C LEU A 17 -27.44 -4.62 -10.51
N ILE A 18 -27.72 -4.48 -11.81
CA ILE A 18 -26.71 -4.13 -12.82
C ILE A 18 -26.08 -2.77 -12.49
N LYS A 19 -26.90 -1.77 -12.13
CA LYS A 19 -26.39 -0.45 -11.75
C LYS A 19 -25.53 -0.48 -10.49
N ILE A 20 -25.90 -1.30 -9.49
CA ILE A 20 -25.04 -1.51 -8.31
C ILE A 20 -23.73 -2.17 -8.72
N TYR A 21 -23.78 -3.19 -9.58
CA TYR A 21 -22.58 -3.88 -10.06
C TYR A 21 -21.61 -2.92 -10.76
N GLU A 22 -22.11 -2.07 -11.66
CA GLU A 22 -21.31 -1.03 -12.32
C GLU A 22 -20.69 -0.04 -11.34
N LEU A 23 -21.46 0.41 -10.34
CA LEU A 23 -20.96 1.30 -9.28
C LEU A 23 -19.86 0.62 -8.46
N SER A 24 -20.05 -0.63 -8.04
CA SER A 24 -19.05 -1.39 -7.28
C SER A 24 -17.79 -1.63 -8.10
N ASN A 25 -17.90 -1.93 -9.40
CA ASN A 25 -16.77 -2.10 -10.30
C ASN A 25 -16.00 -0.78 -10.51
N ASN A 26 -16.71 0.33 -10.69
CA ASN A 26 -16.09 1.66 -10.77
C ASN A 26 -15.36 2.03 -9.47
N ASN A 27 -15.93 1.69 -8.31
CA ASN A 27 -15.28 1.88 -7.02
C ASN A 27 -14.02 1.01 -6.87
N ALA A 28 -14.03 -0.21 -7.40
CA ALA A 28 -12.86 -1.09 -7.41
C ALA A 28 -11.71 -0.49 -8.25
N ASN A 29 -12.01 0.00 -9.45
CA ASN A 29 -11.03 0.71 -10.30
C ASN A 29 -10.52 1.99 -9.64
N PHE A 30 -11.42 2.72 -8.98
CA PHE A 30 -11.07 3.92 -8.23
C PHE A 30 -10.12 3.62 -7.06
N PHE A 31 -10.31 2.50 -6.35
CA PHE A 31 -9.40 2.05 -5.32
C PHE A 31 -7.99 1.77 -5.88
N ILE A 32 -7.88 1.05 -7.01
CA ILE A 32 -6.58 0.78 -7.65
C ILE A 32 -5.89 2.09 -8.04
N SER A 33 -6.64 3.04 -8.62
CA SER A 33 -6.12 4.37 -8.96
C SER A 33 -5.63 5.14 -7.73
N ARG A 34 -6.40 5.12 -6.63
CA ARG A 34 -6.00 5.71 -5.35
C ARG A 34 -4.75 5.04 -4.77
N LEU A 35 -4.65 3.73 -4.82
CA LEU A 35 -3.47 2.99 -4.36
C LEU A 35 -2.22 3.39 -5.16
N SER A 36 -2.33 3.48 -6.48
CA SER A 36 -1.28 3.99 -7.36
C SER A 36 -0.89 5.44 -7.00
N ASN A 37 -1.86 6.31 -6.72
CA ASN A 37 -1.56 7.69 -6.34
C ASN A 37 -0.88 7.79 -4.97
N LEU A 38 -1.33 7.01 -3.98
CA LEU A 38 -0.69 6.95 -2.66
C LEU A 38 0.75 6.44 -2.75
N THR A 39 1.00 5.43 -3.57
CA THR A 39 2.37 4.93 -3.79
C THR A 39 3.25 5.94 -4.50
N LYS A 40 2.74 6.68 -5.49
CA LYS A 40 3.46 7.80 -6.13
C LYS A 40 3.82 8.90 -5.14
N ILE A 41 2.89 9.33 -4.29
CA ILE A 41 3.14 10.33 -3.25
C ILE A 41 4.24 9.85 -2.31
N TYR A 42 4.14 8.59 -1.87
CA TYR A 42 5.14 7.98 -0.99
C TYR A 42 6.53 7.96 -1.64
N TRP A 43 6.63 7.47 -2.88
CA TRP A 43 7.88 7.50 -3.66
C TRP A 43 8.45 8.90 -3.83
N GLY A 44 7.59 9.89 -4.10
CA GLY A 44 7.99 11.30 -4.21
C GLY A 44 8.62 11.80 -2.91
N LEU A 45 7.96 11.61 -1.78
CA LEU A 45 8.48 12.00 -0.46
C LEU A 45 9.82 11.33 -0.15
N SER A 46 9.93 10.03 -0.38
CA SER A 46 11.17 9.32 -0.12
C SER A 46 12.31 9.73 -1.05
N SER A 47 12.03 10.01 -2.32
CA SER A 47 13.03 10.50 -3.27
C SER A 47 13.55 11.89 -2.89
N ALA A 48 12.67 12.76 -2.36
CA ALA A 48 13.06 14.08 -1.87
C ALA A 48 13.98 13.97 -0.64
N ILE A 49 13.66 13.08 0.29
CA ILE A 49 14.50 12.78 1.46
C ILE A 49 15.89 12.29 1.03
N LEU A 50 15.94 11.30 0.14
CA LEU A 50 17.21 10.76 -0.37
C LEU A 50 18.03 11.83 -1.09
N SER A 51 17.39 12.64 -1.93
CA SER A 51 18.08 13.71 -2.67
C SER A 51 18.66 14.76 -1.72
N GLY A 52 17.90 15.15 -0.69
CA GLY A 52 18.38 16.04 0.36
C GLY A 52 19.58 15.48 1.12
N LYS A 53 19.57 14.18 1.42
CA LYS A 53 20.72 13.48 2.05
C LYS A 53 21.95 13.48 1.15
N PHE A 54 21.80 13.12 -0.12
CA PHE A 54 22.89 13.16 -1.09
C PHE A 54 23.51 14.55 -1.21
N TYR A 55 22.68 15.60 -1.21
CA TYR A 55 23.16 16.98 -1.21
C TYR A 55 24.00 17.30 0.04
N LEU A 56 23.54 16.90 1.23
CA LEU A 56 24.29 17.12 2.47
C LEU A 56 25.63 16.39 2.46
N TYR A 57 25.66 15.13 2.02
CA TYR A 57 26.92 14.39 1.87
C TYR A 57 27.86 15.08 0.88
N PHE A 58 27.35 15.50 -0.27
CA PHE A 58 28.15 16.22 -1.26
C PHE A 58 28.75 17.51 -0.69
N GLN A 59 27.96 18.28 0.06
CA GLN A 59 28.43 19.49 0.73
C GLN A 59 29.51 19.19 1.77
N LEU A 60 29.37 18.10 2.54
CA LEU A 60 30.38 17.66 3.50
C LEU A 60 31.73 17.39 2.83
N PHE A 61 31.72 16.69 1.69
CA PHE A 61 32.94 16.44 0.93
C PHE A 61 33.55 17.74 0.39
N ARG A 62 32.71 18.67 -0.09
CA ARG A 62 33.15 19.96 -0.64
C ARG A 62 33.80 20.85 0.42
N GLU A 63 33.25 20.88 1.63
CA GLU A 63 33.75 21.68 2.75
C GLU A 63 34.89 21.00 3.52
N LYS A 64 35.51 19.95 2.94
CA LYS A 64 36.60 19.19 3.54
C LYS A 64 36.24 18.66 4.93
N TYR A 65 35.02 18.15 5.07
CA TYR A 65 34.52 17.51 6.28
C TYR A 65 34.41 18.48 7.47
N ASP A 66 33.63 19.54 7.31
CA ASP A 66 33.23 20.42 8.41
C ASP A 66 32.51 19.60 9.51
N ILE A 67 32.94 19.77 10.76
CA ILE A 67 32.39 19.05 11.90
C ILE A 67 30.94 19.45 12.21
N ASN A 68 30.57 20.72 12.00
CA ASN A 68 29.21 21.19 12.20
C ASN A 68 28.26 20.55 11.20
N LEU A 69 28.70 20.44 9.94
CA LEU A 69 27.93 19.81 8.88
C LEU A 69 27.83 18.29 9.08
N PHE A 70 28.89 17.67 9.61
CA PHE A 70 28.88 16.26 10.01
C PHE A 70 27.89 16.00 11.16
N ILE A 71 27.89 16.83 12.20
CA ILE A 71 26.92 16.75 13.31
C ILE A 71 25.49 16.94 12.78
N PHE A 72 25.28 17.90 11.87
CA PHE A 72 23.98 18.12 11.25
C PHE A 72 23.50 16.89 10.46
N ILE A 73 24.39 16.22 9.71
CA ILE A 73 24.07 14.97 9.02
C ILE A 73 23.61 13.91 10.01
N ILE A 74 24.32 13.70 11.13
CA ILE A 74 23.92 12.74 12.17
C ILE A 74 22.53 13.07 12.73
N ILE A 75 22.27 14.33 13.09
CA ILE A 75 20.96 14.77 13.61
C ILE A 75 19.86 14.55 12.58
N SER A 76 20.15 14.82 11.30
CA SER A 76 19.19 14.62 10.21
C SER A 76 18.79 13.16 10.02
N ASN A 77 19.60 12.17 10.44
CA ASN A 77 19.24 10.74 10.41
C ASN A 77 18.04 10.47 11.31
N PHE A 78 18.02 11.05 12.51
CA PHE A 78 16.89 10.91 13.45
C PHE A 78 15.62 11.59 12.92
N ILE A 79 15.77 12.76 12.30
CA ILE A 79 14.64 13.48 11.70
C ILE A 79 14.03 12.64 10.59
N VAL A 80 14.86 12.10 9.69
CA VAL A 80 14.38 11.27 8.57
C VAL A 80 13.68 10.00 9.06
N ASP A 81 14.22 9.33 10.08
CA ASP A 81 13.58 8.14 10.65
C ASP A 81 12.20 8.47 11.26
N PHE A 82 12.12 9.54 12.04
CA PHE A 82 10.86 10.00 12.63
C PHE A 82 9.80 10.35 11.56
N PHE A 83 10.18 11.10 10.53
CA PHE A 83 9.27 11.43 9.43
C PHE A 83 8.85 10.18 8.65
N SER A 84 9.77 9.27 8.39
CA SER A 84 9.47 8.02 7.67
C SER A 84 8.49 7.14 8.44
N TYR A 85 8.63 7.08 9.77
CA TYR A 85 7.68 6.40 10.65
C TYR A 85 6.27 7.03 10.59
N LEU A 86 6.18 8.36 10.66
CA LEU A 86 4.88 9.07 10.56
C LEU A 86 4.20 8.83 9.20
N VAL A 87 4.97 8.92 8.11
CA VAL A 87 4.47 8.65 6.76
C VAL A 87 3.96 7.22 6.64
N TYR A 88 4.72 6.24 7.15
CA TYR A 88 4.30 4.84 7.14
C TYR A 88 3.01 4.61 7.95
N LYS A 89 2.92 5.18 9.15
CA LYS A 89 1.73 5.06 10.01
C LYS A 89 0.49 5.64 9.32
N ASN A 90 0.62 6.82 8.71
CA ASN A 90 -0.47 7.47 7.99
C ASN A 90 -0.86 6.67 6.74
N PHE A 91 0.12 6.21 5.96
CA PHE A 91 -0.13 5.37 4.79
C PHE A 91 -0.92 4.10 5.17
N ARG A 92 -0.50 3.39 6.22
CA ARG A 92 -1.18 2.17 6.67
C ARG A 92 -2.63 2.43 7.10
N THR A 93 -2.87 3.57 7.74
CA THR A 93 -4.21 3.99 8.19
C THR A 93 -5.13 4.33 7.01
N ILE A 94 -4.60 5.04 6.01
CA ILE A 94 -5.35 5.35 4.78
C ILE A 94 -5.63 4.06 4.02
N LEU A 95 -4.60 3.22 3.82
CA LEU A 95 -4.72 1.97 3.08
C LEU A 95 -5.75 1.03 3.71
N SER A 96 -5.78 0.88 5.04
CA SER A 96 -6.75 0.01 5.70
C SER A 96 -8.19 0.49 5.49
N ARG A 97 -8.43 1.80 5.55
CA ARG A 97 -9.76 2.40 5.32
C ARG A 97 -10.21 2.21 3.87
N GLU A 98 -9.33 2.47 2.92
CA GLU A 98 -9.63 2.32 1.50
C GLU A 98 -9.82 0.84 1.12
N TYR A 99 -8.99 -0.06 1.68
CA TYR A 99 -9.12 -1.50 1.45
C TYR A 99 -10.40 -2.08 2.04
N ARG A 100 -10.85 -1.58 3.20
CA ARG A 100 -12.15 -1.94 3.76
C ARG A 100 -13.28 -1.67 2.76
N SER A 101 -13.33 -0.46 2.22
CA SER A 101 -14.36 -0.09 1.24
C SER A 101 -14.24 -0.94 -0.03
N PHE A 102 -13.03 -1.20 -0.49
CA PHE A 102 -12.76 -2.05 -1.64
C PHE A 102 -13.31 -3.48 -1.47
N ILE A 103 -13.01 -4.11 -0.33
CA ILE A 103 -13.48 -5.47 -0.02
C ILE A 103 -15.00 -5.52 0.12
N GLU A 104 -15.62 -4.50 0.71
CA GLU A 104 -17.08 -4.40 0.80
C GLU A 104 -17.72 -4.33 -0.61
N ASN A 105 -17.13 -3.57 -1.53
CA ASN A 105 -17.57 -3.51 -2.93
C ASN A 105 -17.40 -4.85 -3.65
N ILE A 106 -16.27 -5.53 -3.44
CA ILE A 106 -16.04 -6.86 -4.00
C ILE A 106 -17.10 -7.86 -3.53
N VAL A 107 -17.43 -7.85 -2.22
CA VAL A 107 -18.46 -8.75 -1.68
C VAL A 107 -19.84 -8.43 -2.25
N GLN A 108 -20.15 -7.15 -2.52
CA GLN A 108 -21.38 -6.77 -3.19
C GLN A 108 -21.44 -7.31 -4.62
N MET A 109 -20.35 -7.17 -5.40
CA MET A 109 -20.25 -7.74 -6.75
C MET A 109 -20.45 -9.25 -6.73
N ALA A 110 -19.79 -9.96 -5.81
CA ALA A 110 -19.91 -11.41 -5.68
C ALA A 110 -21.35 -11.87 -5.39
N LYS A 111 -22.09 -11.13 -4.56
CA LYS A 111 -23.52 -11.42 -4.29
C LYS A 111 -24.40 -11.22 -5.52
N ILE A 112 -24.10 -10.21 -6.33
CA ILE A 112 -24.84 -9.92 -7.56
C ILE A 112 -24.52 -10.97 -8.63
N GLU A 113 -23.26 -11.36 -8.79
CA GLU A 113 -22.84 -12.44 -9.70
C GLU A 113 -23.52 -13.76 -9.35
N ALA A 114 -23.59 -14.09 -8.06
CA ALA A 114 -24.32 -15.25 -7.56
C ALA A 114 -25.83 -15.18 -7.86
N PHE A 115 -26.44 -14.00 -7.74
CA PHE A 115 -27.86 -13.80 -8.10
C PHE A 115 -28.13 -14.06 -9.58
N PHE A 116 -27.22 -13.64 -10.46
CA PHE A 116 -27.34 -13.84 -11.91
C PHE A 116 -26.88 -15.23 -12.38
N ASN A 117 -26.47 -16.13 -11.48
CA ASN A 117 -25.89 -17.44 -11.83
C ASN A 117 -24.74 -17.32 -12.85
N ILE A 118 -23.94 -16.25 -12.76
CA ILE A 118 -22.77 -16.10 -13.62
C ILE A 118 -21.79 -17.22 -13.26
N PRO A 119 -21.42 -18.09 -14.20
CA PRO A 119 -20.58 -19.25 -13.90
C PRO A 119 -19.23 -18.78 -13.35
N ASP A 120 -18.76 -19.46 -12.30
CA ASP A 120 -17.44 -19.24 -11.73
C ASP A 120 -16.40 -19.19 -12.86
N LEU A 121 -15.64 -18.10 -12.93
CA LEU A 121 -14.43 -18.05 -13.74
C LEU A 121 -13.55 -19.22 -13.25
N LYS A 122 -13.33 -20.22 -14.11
CA LYS A 122 -12.35 -21.28 -13.88
C LYS A 122 -10.95 -20.65 -13.95
N ILE A 123 -10.56 -19.98 -12.87
CA ILE A 123 -9.24 -19.37 -12.75
C ILE A 123 -8.23 -20.50 -12.74
N SER A 124 -7.36 -20.53 -13.75
CA SER A 124 -6.33 -21.56 -13.89
C SER A 124 -5.52 -21.67 -12.59
N SER A 125 -5.26 -22.90 -12.15
CA SER A 125 -4.69 -23.31 -10.86
C SER A 125 -3.25 -22.86 -10.57
N LYS A 126 -2.76 -21.78 -11.19
CA LYS A 126 -1.43 -21.24 -10.85
C LYS A 126 -1.44 -20.71 -9.41
N SER A 127 -0.43 -21.08 -8.63
CA SER A 127 -0.28 -20.75 -7.19
C SER A 127 -0.41 -19.26 -6.88
N TYR A 128 -0.03 -18.39 -7.81
CA TYR A 128 -0.16 -16.93 -7.70
C TYR A 128 -1.62 -16.50 -7.52
N TRP A 129 -2.51 -16.96 -8.39
CA TRP A 129 -3.94 -16.63 -8.34
C TRP A 129 -4.64 -17.19 -7.10
N ASN A 130 -4.01 -18.13 -6.39
CA ASN A 130 -4.56 -18.66 -5.16
C ASN A 130 -4.54 -17.66 -4.02
N ASN A 131 -3.68 -16.64 -4.07
CA ASN A 131 -3.52 -15.66 -3.00
C ASN A 131 -4.04 -14.25 -3.39
N GLU A 132 -4.60 -14.09 -4.59
CA GLU A 132 -4.89 -12.75 -5.15
C GLU A 132 -6.17 -12.13 -4.56
N SER A 133 -6.04 -10.91 -4.04
CA SER A 133 -7.11 -10.22 -3.29
C SER A 133 -8.18 -9.53 -4.17
N LEU A 134 -8.29 -9.95 -5.42
CA LEU A 134 -9.10 -9.25 -6.45
C LEU A 134 -10.26 -10.12 -6.96
N ILE A 135 -10.40 -11.36 -6.48
CA ILE A 135 -11.36 -12.34 -7.01
C ILE A 135 -12.64 -12.35 -6.15
N PRO A 136 -13.79 -11.83 -6.63
CA PRO A 136 -14.97 -11.59 -5.80
C PRO A 136 -15.59 -12.82 -5.14
N LEU A 137 -15.73 -13.90 -5.90
CA LEU A 137 -16.42 -15.11 -5.47
C LEU A 137 -15.71 -15.85 -4.31
N ARG A 138 -14.40 -15.64 -4.11
CA ARG A 138 -13.66 -16.23 -2.99
C ARG A 138 -14.00 -15.59 -1.64
N TYR A 139 -14.26 -14.29 -1.66
CA TYR A 139 -14.57 -13.52 -0.45
C TYR A 139 -15.86 -13.94 0.23
N LEU A 140 -16.78 -14.61 -0.48
CA LEU A 140 -18.00 -15.13 0.11
C LEU A 140 -17.70 -16.20 1.17
N LYS A 141 -16.82 -17.17 0.88
CA LYS A 141 -16.49 -18.24 1.84
C LYS A 141 -15.72 -17.71 3.05
N ASP A 142 -14.71 -16.89 2.80
CA ASP A 142 -13.94 -16.27 3.89
C ASP A 142 -14.78 -15.32 4.74
N ARG A 143 -15.74 -14.63 4.12
CA ARG A 143 -16.67 -13.74 4.83
C ARG A 143 -17.57 -14.51 5.79
N VAL A 144 -18.13 -15.63 5.33
CA VAL A 144 -19.00 -16.50 6.15
C VAL A 144 -18.25 -17.06 7.36
N ASN A 145 -16.95 -17.34 7.21
CA ASN A 145 -16.12 -17.90 8.28
C ASN A 145 -15.54 -16.86 9.26
N SER A 146 -15.76 -15.56 9.03
CA SER A 146 -15.21 -14.49 9.88
C SER A 146 -16.23 -14.00 10.90
N LYS A 147 -15.84 -13.81 12.17
CA LYS A 147 -16.78 -13.37 13.23
C LYS A 147 -17.19 -11.91 13.09
N SER A 148 -16.33 -11.08 12.51
CA SER A 148 -16.59 -9.65 12.31
C SER A 148 -16.06 -9.13 10.99
N SER A 149 -16.53 -7.95 10.56
CA SER A 149 -15.98 -7.21 9.41
C SER A 149 -14.50 -6.87 9.61
N GLU A 150 -14.12 -6.52 10.83
CA GLU A 150 -12.75 -6.14 11.14
C GLU A 150 -11.78 -7.33 11.09
N GLU A 151 -12.19 -8.49 11.61
CA GLU A 151 -11.41 -9.72 11.52
C GLU A 151 -11.18 -10.14 10.06
N PHE A 152 -12.25 -10.09 9.25
CA PHE A 152 -12.21 -10.40 7.83
C PHE A 152 -11.23 -9.49 7.07
N ILE A 153 -11.31 -8.16 7.31
CA ILE A 153 -10.42 -7.19 6.68
C ILE A 153 -8.98 -7.42 7.11
N ASN A 154 -8.74 -7.59 8.42
CA ASN A 154 -7.40 -7.78 8.97
C ASN A 154 -6.74 -9.08 8.47
N LYS A 155 -7.52 -10.15 8.26
CA LYS A 155 -7.04 -11.39 7.63
C LYS A 155 -6.62 -11.12 6.19
N ASN A 156 -7.52 -10.54 5.39
CA ASN A 156 -7.29 -10.32 3.96
C ASN A 156 -6.25 -9.24 3.65
N MET A 157 -5.94 -8.32 4.59
CA MET A 157 -4.81 -7.39 4.42
C MET A 157 -3.44 -8.06 4.53
N LYS A 158 -3.37 -9.28 5.09
CA LYS A 158 -2.12 -10.03 5.27
C LYS A 158 -1.83 -11.00 4.13
N GLU A 159 -2.65 -10.97 3.07
CA GLU A 159 -2.59 -11.88 1.93
C GLU A 159 -2.57 -11.09 0.61
N GLY A 160 -2.12 -11.76 -0.47
CA GLY A 160 -2.11 -11.22 -1.83
C GLY A 160 -1.28 -9.97 -2.06
N ALA A 161 -1.59 -9.25 -3.15
CA ALA A 161 -0.90 -8.02 -3.54
C ALA A 161 -0.90 -6.94 -2.44
N ILE A 162 -1.98 -6.83 -1.64
CA ILE A 162 -2.05 -5.86 -0.53
C ILE A 162 -0.94 -6.09 0.49
N LYS A 163 -0.67 -7.35 0.84
CA LYS A 163 0.44 -7.72 1.72
C LYS A 163 1.77 -7.27 1.13
N ASP A 164 1.97 -7.50 -0.16
CA ASP A 164 3.22 -7.12 -0.84
C ASP A 164 3.40 -5.60 -0.87
N TYR A 165 2.33 -4.84 -1.14
CA TYR A 165 2.36 -3.37 -1.04
C TYR A 165 2.71 -2.89 0.38
N ILE A 166 2.10 -3.46 1.42
CA ILE A 166 2.41 -3.13 2.81
C ILE A 166 3.86 -3.47 3.15
N ASN A 167 4.34 -4.63 2.70
CA ASN A 167 5.70 -5.08 2.95
C ASN A 167 6.74 -4.18 2.26
N ILE A 168 6.52 -3.82 1.00
CA ILE A 168 7.38 -2.89 0.25
C ILE A 168 7.46 -1.55 0.98
N ILE A 169 6.31 -0.98 1.34
CA ILE A 169 6.24 0.35 1.94
C ILE A 169 6.73 0.37 3.39
N SER A 170 6.59 -0.73 4.13
CA SER A 170 7.14 -0.85 5.49
C SER A 170 8.65 -1.13 5.50
N SER A 171 9.18 -1.77 4.46
CA SER A 171 10.60 -2.12 4.36
C SER A 171 11.44 -0.97 3.84
N PHE A 172 10.87 -0.11 2.99
CA PHE A 172 11.60 0.96 2.33
C PHE A 172 12.23 2.00 3.30
N PRO A 173 11.54 2.50 4.35
CA PRO A 173 12.15 3.36 5.36
C PRO A 173 13.34 2.72 6.04
N LYS A 174 13.20 1.44 6.40
CA LYS A 174 14.25 0.67 7.09
C LYS A 174 15.46 0.53 6.19
N LEU A 175 15.25 0.27 4.90
CA LEU A 175 16.32 0.15 3.92
C LEU A 175 17.04 1.49 3.73
N ILE A 176 16.31 2.60 3.56
CA ILE A 176 16.90 3.94 3.48
C ILE A 176 17.73 4.24 4.74
N PHE A 177 17.16 4.02 5.92
CA PHE A 177 17.84 4.27 7.19
C PHE A 177 19.11 3.42 7.35
N THR A 178 19.05 2.14 6.97
CA THR A 178 20.21 1.24 7.03
C THR A 178 21.33 1.71 6.10
N ILE A 179 20.98 2.10 4.86
CA ILE A 179 21.96 2.64 3.91
C ILE A 179 22.55 3.95 4.44
N ASP A 180 21.72 4.84 4.99
CA ASP A 180 22.14 6.13 5.53
C ASP A 180 23.12 5.98 6.69
N ILE A 181 22.86 5.04 7.62
CA ILE A 181 23.79 4.69 8.70
C ILE A 181 25.11 4.14 8.14
N LEU A 182 25.06 3.22 7.18
CA LEU A 182 26.27 2.65 6.59
C LEU A 182 27.12 3.74 5.94
N ILE A 183 26.52 4.62 5.14
CA ILE A 183 27.22 5.76 4.52
C ILE A 183 27.82 6.68 5.59
N THR A 184 27.04 7.04 6.61
CA THR A 184 27.51 7.88 7.72
C THR A 184 28.70 7.23 8.45
N PHE A 185 28.65 5.92 8.67
CA PHE A 185 29.72 5.14 9.30
C PHE A 185 31.00 5.11 8.45
N PHE A 186 30.88 4.91 7.13
CA PHE A 186 32.04 4.96 6.23
C PHE A 186 32.67 6.35 6.18
N ILE A 187 31.85 7.40 6.15
CA ILE A 187 32.33 8.79 6.18
C ILE A 187 33.03 9.09 7.51
N SER A 188 32.46 8.65 8.63
CA SER A 188 33.02 8.89 9.96
C SER A 188 34.35 8.16 10.18
N THR A 189 34.45 6.90 9.76
CA THR A 189 35.70 6.14 9.78
C THR A 189 36.76 6.75 8.88
N TYR A 190 36.39 7.17 7.65
CA TYR A 190 37.29 7.90 6.76
C TYR A 190 37.80 9.19 7.43
N PHE A 191 36.91 9.97 8.02
CA PHE A 191 37.25 11.21 8.69
C PHE A 191 38.24 10.99 9.84
N LEU A 192 37.99 9.99 10.71
CA LEU A 192 38.87 9.65 11.82
C LEU A 192 40.26 9.17 11.37
N LEU A 193 40.32 8.36 10.30
CA LEU A 193 41.57 7.76 9.83
C LEU A 193 42.46 8.75 9.05
N PHE A 194 41.86 9.64 8.25
CA PHE A 194 42.61 10.48 7.32
C PHE A 194 42.78 11.92 7.80
N LYS A 195 41.88 12.48 8.63
CA LYS A 195 42.05 13.84 9.17
C LYS A 195 43.21 13.92 10.17
N ASN A 196 43.44 12.87 10.96
CA ASN A 196 44.56 12.80 11.92
C ASN A 196 45.94 12.61 11.29
N ARG A 197 46.04 12.40 9.97
CA ARG A 197 47.34 12.23 9.28
C ARG A 197 47.91 13.53 8.67
N ASN A 198 47.15 14.62 8.68
CA ASN A 198 47.55 15.91 8.10
C ASN A 198 47.99 16.95 9.14
N TYR A 199 48.33 16.52 10.37
CA TYR A 199 48.98 17.35 11.39
C TYR A 199 50.31 16.73 11.79
#